data_AF-A0A5C3NNP6-F1
#
_entry.id   AF-A0A5C3NNP6-F1
#
_cell.length_a   1.000
_cell.length_b   1.000
_cell.length_c   1.000
_cell.angle_alpha   90.00
_cell.angle_beta   90.00
_cell.angle_gamma   90.00
#
_symmetry.space_group_name_H-M   'P 1'
#
loop_
_entity.id
_entity.type
_entity.pdbx_description
1 polymer ?
#
loop_
_entity_poly.entity_id
_entity_poly.type
_entity_poly.pdbx_seq_one_letter_code
_entity_poly.pdbx_strand_id
1 'polypeptide(L)'
;FPRLSRMALNYLTIPGTSVDIERVFSRGRLLLPHVRNGLSAHSIRALLCLGEWSLLDLVADTDVEKVVEKLEELDGDEEVVLEDGWDRIKLR
;
A
#
# COMPACT_ATOMS: atom_id res chain seq x y z
N PHE A 1 -29.85 -13.40 5.43
CA PHE A 1 -29.82 -13.24 3.96
C PHE A 1 -28.39 -13.08 3.45
N PRO A 2 -27.62 -14.17 3.24
CA PRO A 2 -26.18 -14.08 2.93
C PRO A 2 -25.87 -13.39 1.60
N ARG A 3 -26.78 -13.42 0.62
CA ARG A 3 -26.62 -12.73 -0.67
C ARG A 3 -26.96 -11.25 -0.61
N LEU A 4 -28.00 -10.89 0.14
CA LEU A 4 -28.44 -9.50 0.28
C LEU A 4 -27.42 -8.69 1.09
N SER A 5 -26.86 -9.28 2.16
CA SER A 5 -25.81 -8.63 2.95
C SER A 5 -24.56 -8.37 2.12
N ARG A 6 -24.15 -9.31 1.26
CA ARG A 6 -23.01 -9.12 0.35
C ARG A 6 -23.26 -8.03 -0.69
N MET A 7 -24.47 -7.97 -1.26
CA MET A 7 -24.84 -6.89 -2.17
C MET A 7 -24.81 -5.53 -1.46
N ALA A 8 -25.40 -5.42 -0.27
CA ALA A 8 -25.41 -4.19 0.51
C ALA A 8 -23.99 -3.71 0.84
N LEU A 9 -23.10 -4.62 1.28
CA LEU A 9 -21.69 -4.29 1.51
C LEU A 9 -21.04 -3.73 0.26
N ASN A 10 -21.13 -4.43 -0.88
CA ASN A 10 -20.51 -3.98 -2.14
C ASN A 10 -20.96 -2.57 -2.55
N TYR A 11 -22.24 -2.22 -2.38
CA TYR A 11 -22.74 -0.89 -2.72
C TYR A 11 -22.31 0.18 -1.71
N LEU A 12 -22.36 -0.13 -0.41
CA LEU A 12 -22.06 0.83 0.65
C LEU A 12 -20.56 1.07 0.82
N THR A 13 -19.69 0.16 0.36
CA THR A 13 -18.23 0.35 0.40
C THR A 13 -17.71 1.24 -0.72
N ILE A 14 -18.50 1.54 -1.75
CA ILE A 14 -18.08 2.46 -2.82
C ILE A 14 -18.08 3.87 -2.24
N PRO A 15 -16.93 4.56 -2.20
CA PRO A 15 -16.90 5.93 -1.72
C PRO A 15 -17.72 6.82 -2.65
N GLY A 16 -18.59 7.65 -2.08
CA GLY A 16 -19.45 8.56 -2.85
C GLY A 16 -18.70 9.73 -3.50
N THR A 17 -17.41 9.91 -3.19
CA THR A 17 -16.57 11.01 -3.69
C THR A 17 -15.11 10.55 -3.88
N SER A 18 -14.33 11.30 -4.68
CA SER A 18 -12.88 11.08 -4.86
C SER A 18 -12.01 11.67 -3.74
N VAL A 19 -12.62 12.33 -2.75
CA VAL A 19 -11.90 13.11 -1.73
C VAL A 19 -10.91 12.26 -0.93
N ASP A 20 -11.26 11.02 -0.62
CA ASP A 20 -10.38 10.13 0.15
C ASP A 20 -9.10 9.80 -0.62
N ILE A 21 -9.21 9.54 -1.93
CA ILE A 21 -8.08 9.27 -2.81
C ILE A 21 -7.21 10.53 -2.97
N GLU A 22 -7.83 11.70 -3.14
CA GLU A 22 -7.13 12.98 -3.24
C GLU A 22 -6.34 13.31 -1.97
N ARG A 23 -6.88 12.98 -0.78
CA ARG A 23 -6.18 13.12 0.49
C ARG A 23 -4.93 12.24 0.55
N VAL A 24 -5.03 10.98 0.14
CA VAL A 24 -3.88 10.07 0.07
C VAL A 24 -2.79 10.63 -0.85
N PHE A 25 -3.15 11.11 -2.05
CA PHE A 25 -2.18 11.72 -2.97
C PHE A 25 -1.59 13.03 -2.43
N SER A 26 -2.38 13.85 -1.74
CA SER A 26 -1.87 15.09 -1.15
C SER A 26 -0.87 14.81 -0.03
N ARG A 27 -1.11 13.80 0.82
CA ARG A 27 -0.15 13.35 1.85
C ARG A 27 1.09 12.73 1.21
N GLY A 28 0.90 11.97 0.13
CA GLY A 28 1.93 11.30 -0.64
C GLY A 28 2.76 12.16 -1.59
N ARG A 29 2.62 13.50 -1.56
CA ARG A 29 3.29 14.41 -2.51
C ARG A 29 4.81 14.23 -2.57
N LEU A 30 5.43 13.89 -1.45
CA LEU A 30 6.88 13.63 -1.38
C LEU A 30 7.28 12.34 -2.10
N LEU A 31 6.40 11.33 -2.14
CA LEU A 31 6.66 10.07 -2.83
C LEU A 31 6.44 10.18 -4.34
N LEU A 32 5.59 11.11 -4.77
CA LEU A 32 5.29 11.33 -6.17
C LEU A 32 6.53 11.86 -6.92
N PRO A 33 6.65 11.58 -8.24
CA PRO A 33 7.82 11.96 -9.05
C PRO A 33 8.10 13.46 -9.10
N HIS A 34 7.21 14.28 -8.55
CA HIS A 34 7.38 15.72 -8.42
C HIS A 34 8.70 16.12 -7.73
N VAL A 35 9.25 15.25 -6.86
CA VAL A 35 10.53 15.46 -6.17
C VAL A 35 11.71 14.74 -6.85
N ARG A 36 11.52 14.10 -8.01
CA ARG A 36 12.54 13.29 -8.73
C ARG A 36 13.16 12.16 -7.91
N ASN A 37 12.39 11.53 -7.03
CA ASN A 37 12.87 10.47 -6.12
C ASN A 37 13.21 9.12 -6.77
N GLY A 38 13.20 9.00 -8.11
CA GLY A 38 13.58 7.77 -8.81
C GLY A 38 12.68 6.55 -8.57
N LEU A 39 11.57 6.69 -7.83
CA LEU A 39 10.68 5.58 -7.50
C LEU A 39 9.81 5.16 -8.69
N SER A 40 9.65 3.85 -8.86
CA SER A 40 8.70 3.28 -9.82
C SER A 40 7.25 3.56 -9.40
N ALA A 41 6.32 3.56 -10.35
CA ALA A 41 4.89 3.70 -10.04
C ALA A 41 4.38 2.62 -9.07
N HIS A 42 4.93 1.40 -9.16
CA HIS A 42 4.58 0.29 -8.28
C HIS A 42 5.06 0.54 -6.85
N SER A 43 6.30 1.03 -6.68
CA SER A 43 6.85 1.38 -5.36
C SER A 43 6.07 2.53 -4.71
N ILE A 44 5.70 3.55 -5.49
CA ILE A 44 4.86 4.66 -5.00
C ILE A 44 3.51 4.12 -4.50
N ARG A 45 2.85 3.26 -5.28
CA ARG A 45 1.57 2.65 -4.91
C ARG A 45 1.69 1.84 -3.62
N ALA A 46 2.72 1.00 -3.52
CA ALA A 46 2.97 0.17 -2.33
C ALA A 46 3.17 1.03 -1.07
N LEU A 47 3.96 2.11 -1.16
CA LEU A 47 4.20 3.02 -0.04
C LEU A 47 2.93 3.78 0.39
N LEU A 48 2.11 4.23 -0.57
CA LEU A 48 0.83 4.88 -0.25
C LEU A 48 -0.13 3.92 0.45
N CYS A 49 -0.24 2.67 -0.03
CA CYS A 49 -1.07 1.65 0.60
C CYS A 49 -0.57 1.32 2.00
N LEU A 50 0.73 1.08 2.17
CA LEU A 50 1.34 0.76 3.47
C LEU A 50 1.13 1.89 4.49
N GLY A 51 1.30 3.14 4.07
CA GLY A 51 1.07 4.30 4.93
C GLY A 51 -0.38 4.38 5.42
N GLU A 52 -1.35 4.16 4.53
CA GLU A 52 -2.77 4.17 4.93
C GLU A 52 -3.14 2.97 5.81
N TRP A 53 -2.61 1.78 5.52
CA TRP A 53 -2.83 0.59 6.35
C TRP A 53 -2.23 0.73 7.76
N SER A 54 -1.07 1.38 7.88
CA SER A 54 -0.49 1.70 9.19
C SER A 54 -1.39 2.64 9.99
N LEU A 55 -1.97 3.67 9.37
CA LEU A 55 -2.93 4.56 10.03
C LEU A 55 -4.23 3.86 10.44
N LEU A 56 -4.61 2.79 9.72
CA LEU A 56 -5.78 1.96 10.02
C LEU A 56 -5.48 0.82 11.02
N ASP A 57 -4.27 0.76 11.58
CA ASP A 57 -3.84 -0.30 12.51
C ASP A 57 -3.95 -1.72 11.89
N LEU A 58 -3.77 -1.79 10.56
CA LEU A 58 -3.80 -3.04 9.79
C LEU A 58 -2.42 -3.67 9.63
N VAL A 59 -1.37 -3.00 10.10
CA VAL A 59 0.02 -3.45 10.05
C VAL A 59 0.46 -3.72 11.48
N ALA A 60 0.85 -4.96 11.78
CA ALA A 60 1.37 -5.31 13.10
C ALA A 60 2.83 -4.88 13.24
N ASP A 61 3.19 -4.25 14.36
CA ASP A 61 4.57 -3.84 14.66
C ASP A 61 5.55 -5.02 14.58
N THR A 62 5.12 -6.21 14.99
CA THR A 62 5.92 -7.44 14.91
C THR A 62 6.32 -7.81 13.48
N ASP A 63 5.52 -7.42 12.49
CA ASP A 63 5.85 -7.68 11.09
C ASP A 63 6.85 -6.64 10.55
N VAL A 64 6.77 -5.41 11.05
CA VAL A 64 7.75 -4.36 10.74
C VAL A 64 9.11 -4.73 11.34
N GLU A 65 9.16 -5.16 12.60
CA GLU A 65 10.39 -5.59 13.28
C GLU A 65 11.11 -6.70 12.51
N LYS A 66 10.39 -7.76 12.09
CA LYS A 66 10.96 -8.85 11.29
C LYS A 66 11.52 -8.40 9.94
N VAL A 67 10.90 -7.39 9.32
CA VAL A 67 11.39 -6.86 8.04
C VAL A 67 12.65 -6.04 8.26
N VAL A 68 12.73 -5.26 9.35
CA VAL A 68 13.92 -4.48 9.72
C VAL A 68 15.09 -5.39 10.06
N GLU A 69 14.87 -6.46 10.83
CA GLU A 69 15.90 -7.46 11.14
C GLU A 69 16.49 -8.10 9.88
N LYS A 70 15.64 -8.45 8.91
CA LYS A 70 16.09 -8.99 7.61
C LYS A 70 16.79 -7.96 6.73
N LEU A 71 16.57 -6.67 6.96
CA LEU A 71 17.20 -5.62 6.18
C LEU A 71 18.72 -5.55 6.45
N GLU A 72 19.14 -5.87 7.67
CA GLU A 72 20.57 -5.93 8.05
C GLU A 72 21.32 -7.10 7.37
N GLU A 73 20.59 -8.10 6.85
CA GLU A 73 21.15 -9.23 6.10
C GLU A 73 21.34 -8.94 4.59
N LEU A 74 20.79 -7.82 4.09
CA LEU A 74 20.89 -7.40 2.70
C LEU A 74 22.12 -6.52 2.49
N ASP A 75 23.28 -7.16 2.34
CA ASP A 75 24.54 -6.49 1.99
C ASP A 75 24.54 -6.13 0.49
N GLY A 76 24.43 -4.84 0.17
CA GLY A 76 24.76 -4.29 -1.15
C GLY A 76 23.60 -3.67 -1.93
N ASP A 77 23.95 -2.72 -2.80
CA ASP A 77 23.11 -2.07 -3.81
C ASP A 77 22.59 -3.05 -4.90
N GLU A 78 22.39 -4.32 -4.56
CA GLU A 78 21.86 -5.32 -5.47
C GLU A 78 20.39 -5.01 -5.77
N GLU A 79 20.12 -4.70 -7.03
CA GLU A 79 18.79 -4.47 -7.53
C GLU A 79 17.98 -5.78 -7.44
N VAL A 80 17.18 -5.90 -6.38
CA VAL A 80 16.33 -7.07 -6.15
C VAL A 80 15.25 -7.10 -7.22
N VAL A 81 15.36 -8.04 -8.16
CA VAL A 81 14.31 -8.29 -9.14
C VAL A 81 13.12 -8.93 -8.43
N LEU A 82 12.06 -8.14 -8.23
CA LEU A 82 10.82 -8.61 -7.64
C LEU A 82 10.06 -9.48 -8.64
N GLU A 83 9.49 -10.59 -8.17
CA GLU A 83 8.71 -11.52 -8.99
C GLU A 83 7.49 -10.83 -9.63
N ASP A 84 7.07 -11.29 -10.82
CA ASP A 84 5.90 -10.73 -11.49
C ASP A 84 4.64 -10.87 -10.62
N GLY A 85 3.97 -9.75 -10.37
CA GLY A 85 2.79 -9.68 -9.51
C GLY A 85 3.05 -9.71 -8.00
N TRP A 86 4.28 -9.45 -7.53
CA TRP A 86 4.59 -9.25 -6.10
C TRP A 86 3.68 -8.21 -5.41
N ASP A 87 3.18 -7.26 -6.19
CA ASP A 87 2.36 -6.12 -5.76
C ASP A 87 0.84 -6.35 -5.97
N ARG A 88 0.43 -7.59 -6.28
CA ARG A 88 -0.98 -7.97 -6.41
C ARG A 88 -1.63 -8.06 -5.04
N ILE A 89 -2.54 -7.13 -4.76
CA ILE A 89 -3.39 -7.18 -3.59
C ILE A 89 -4.48 -8.23 -3.82
N LYS A 90 -4.39 -9.35 -3.10
CA LYS A 90 -5.44 -10.38 -3.09
C LYS A 90 -6.63 -9.88 -2.27
N LEU A 91 -7.64 -9.36 -2.95
CA LEU A 91 -8.93 -9.07 -2.33
C LEU A 91 -9.68 -10.39 -2.15
N ARG A 92 -10.16 -10.64 -0.93
CA ARG A 92 -10.80 -11.89 -0.51
C ARG A 92 -12.21 -12.07 -1.08
#